data_AF-A0A4R1I3Q1-F1
#
_entry.id   AF-A0A4R1I3Q1-F1
#
_cell.length_a   1.000
_cell.length_b   1.000
_cell.length_c   1.000
_cell.angle_alpha   90.00
_cell.angle_beta   90.00
_cell.angle_gamma   90.00
#
_symmetry.space_group_name_H-M   'P 1'
#
loop_
_entity.id
_entity.type
_entity.pdbx_description
1 polymer ?
#
loop_
_entity_poly.entity_id
_entity_poly.type
_entity_poly.pdbx_seq_one_letter_code
_entity_poly.pdbx_strand_id
1 'polypeptide(L)'
;MSYAKFLPATAFAFAVAAACPALAAGAFECPTSTLEASQAATIKAALPAGDGLDAPDALDAAVDSLRAKGIGSGLIIDGVIAAYCPSIATQAGLSDSAKTAKLASFASRVTRTVYSLDSADAVILDVAFPPALLNDINAKAAAAKVTPEAWVRGAVDAALK
;
A
#
# COMPACT_ATOMS: atom_id res chain seq x y z
N MET A 1 -38.47 45.87 50.65
CA MET A 1 -38.42 46.04 49.19
C MET A 1 -37.28 45.18 48.64
N SER A 2 -37.60 44.09 47.94
CA SER A 2 -36.92 43.65 46.71
C SER A 2 -37.49 42.31 46.27
N TYR A 3 -37.95 42.29 45.02
CA TYR A 3 -38.65 41.20 44.35
C TYR A 3 -37.66 40.22 43.69
N ALA A 4 -37.96 38.93 43.84
CA ALA A 4 -38.07 37.88 42.80
C ALA A 4 -37.08 37.81 41.62
N LYS A 5 -36.50 36.62 41.40
CA LYS A 5 -36.81 35.67 40.28
C LYS A 5 -35.63 34.72 40.03
N PHE A 6 -35.96 33.52 39.53
CA PHE A 6 -35.28 32.69 38.51
C PHE A 6 -35.55 31.20 38.83
N LEU A 7 -36.63 30.61 38.30
CA LEU A 7 -36.81 29.94 36.99
C LEU A 7 -36.11 28.56 36.87
N PRO A 8 -36.76 27.58 36.21
CA PRO A 8 -36.69 26.15 36.52
C PRO A 8 -35.63 25.36 35.74
N ALA A 9 -35.29 24.21 36.31
CA ALA A 9 -34.43 23.17 35.74
C ALA A 9 -34.93 22.68 34.38
N THR A 10 -34.12 22.85 33.33
CA THR A 10 -34.27 22.18 32.04
C THR A 10 -33.13 21.17 31.90
N ALA A 11 -33.48 19.88 32.02
CA ALA A 11 -32.58 18.78 31.72
C ALA A 11 -32.41 18.68 30.19
N PHE A 12 -31.25 19.09 29.68
CA PHE A 12 -30.86 18.91 28.29
C PHE A 12 -30.35 17.47 28.11
N ALA A 13 -31.21 16.58 27.62
CA ALA A 13 -30.80 15.24 27.21
C ALA A 13 -29.98 15.35 25.92
N PHE A 14 -28.65 15.30 26.06
CA PHE A 14 -27.71 15.24 24.94
C PHE A 14 -27.74 13.81 24.36
N ALA A 15 -28.62 13.58 23.39
CA ALA A 15 -28.55 12.39 22.55
C ALA A 15 -27.30 12.50 21.66
N VAL A 16 -26.20 11.91 22.12
CA VAL A 16 -25.02 11.69 21.28
C VAL A 16 -25.41 10.63 20.24
N ALA A 17 -25.87 11.10 19.08
CA ALA A 17 -25.94 10.28 17.88
C ALA A 17 -24.50 9.87 17.54
N ALA A 18 -24.15 8.62 17.83
CA ALA A 18 -22.92 8.01 17.37
C ALA A 18 -22.95 8.00 15.83
N ALA A 19 -22.33 8.99 15.21
CA ALA A 19 -22.00 8.95 13.80
C ALA A 19 -21.01 7.81 13.60
N CYS A 20 -21.50 6.62 13.24
CA CYS A 20 -20.67 5.58 12.67
C CYS A 20 -20.15 6.09 11.31
N PRO A 21 -18.83 6.30 11.10
CA PRO A 21 -18.30 6.72 9.80
C PRO A 21 -18.33 5.59 8.75
N ALA A 22 -19.08 4.51 8.97
CA ALA A 22 -18.92 3.24 8.28
C ALA A 22 -20.00 3.00 7.20
N LEU A 23 -20.38 4.00 6.40
CA LEU A 23 -21.28 3.79 5.26
C LEU A 23 -21.04 4.81 4.14
N ALA A 24 -19.90 4.65 3.46
CA ALA A 24 -19.75 5.09 2.07
C ALA A 24 -18.64 4.27 1.39
N ALA A 25 -18.71 2.94 1.50
CA ALA A 25 -18.00 2.11 0.52
C ALA A 25 -18.84 2.16 -0.77
N GLY A 26 -18.44 3.01 -1.71
CA GLY A 26 -19.02 3.01 -3.06
C GLY A 26 -18.78 1.67 -3.77
N ALA A 27 -19.42 1.50 -4.93
CA ALA A 27 -19.16 0.34 -5.78
C ALA A 27 -17.67 0.26 -6.13
N PHE A 28 -17.13 -0.96 -6.26
CA PHE A 28 -15.74 -1.12 -6.67
C PHE A 28 -15.56 -0.67 -8.13
N GLU A 29 -14.63 0.27 -8.35
CA GLU A 29 -14.33 0.81 -9.67
C GLU A 29 -12.84 0.67 -9.99
N CYS A 30 -12.54 0.37 -11.25
CA CYS A 30 -11.17 0.32 -11.74
C CYS A 30 -10.72 1.68 -12.24
N PRO A 31 -9.48 2.10 -11.93
CA PRO A 31 -8.94 3.35 -12.45
C PRO A 31 -8.85 3.28 -13.97
N THR A 32 -9.31 4.35 -14.62
CA THR A 32 -9.14 4.52 -16.06
C THR A 32 -7.66 4.76 -16.35
N SER A 33 -7.08 3.95 -17.24
CA SER A 33 -5.69 4.15 -17.65
C SER A 33 -5.56 5.41 -18.50
N THR A 34 -4.55 6.23 -18.21
CA THR A 34 -4.13 7.39 -19.00
C THR A 34 -3.10 7.05 -20.08
N LEU A 35 -2.81 5.75 -20.26
CA LEU A 35 -1.80 5.27 -21.19
C LEU A 35 -2.24 5.42 -22.64
N GLU A 36 -1.30 5.79 -23.50
CA GLU A 36 -1.45 5.66 -24.95
C GLU A 36 -1.65 4.18 -25.32
N ALA A 37 -2.39 3.91 -26.40
CA ALA A 37 -2.72 2.54 -26.79
C ALA A 37 -1.48 1.64 -27.01
N SER A 38 -0.40 2.21 -27.54
CA SER A 38 0.88 1.52 -27.74
C SER A 38 1.58 1.18 -26.42
N GLN A 39 1.51 2.07 -25.43
CA GLN A 39 2.05 1.85 -24.08
C GLN A 39 1.24 0.79 -23.35
N ALA A 40 -0.10 0.89 -23.41
CA ALA A 40 -1.00 -0.12 -22.83
C ALA A 40 -0.77 -1.51 -23.42
N ALA A 41 -0.56 -1.62 -24.74
CA ALA A 41 -0.24 -2.88 -25.40
C ALA A 41 1.13 -3.43 -24.96
N THR A 42 2.14 -2.56 -24.85
CA THR A 42 3.49 -2.94 -24.39
C THR A 42 3.46 -3.44 -22.94
N ILE A 43 2.73 -2.74 -22.07
CA ILE A 43 2.55 -3.12 -20.67
C ILE A 43 1.82 -4.45 -20.58
N LYS A 44 0.66 -4.58 -21.23
CA LYS A 44 -0.12 -5.82 -21.24
C LYS A 44 0.67 -7.03 -21.74
N ALA A 45 1.55 -6.85 -22.73
CA ALA A 45 2.39 -7.93 -23.26
C ALA A 45 3.51 -8.38 -22.30
N ALA A 46 3.92 -7.52 -21.36
CA ALA A 46 4.95 -7.84 -20.37
C ALA A 46 4.37 -8.46 -19.10
N LEU A 47 3.06 -8.34 -18.86
CA LEU A 47 2.43 -8.84 -17.65
C LEU A 47 2.10 -10.33 -17.76
N PRO A 48 2.27 -11.09 -16.66
CA PRO A 48 1.82 -12.47 -16.60
C PRO A 48 0.28 -12.53 -16.72
N ALA A 49 -0.21 -13.58 -17.36
CA ALA A 49 -1.63 -13.82 -17.50
C ALA A 49 -2.27 -14.26 -16.16
N GLY A 50 -3.59 -14.05 -16.03
CA GLY A 50 -4.35 -14.52 -14.87
C GLY A 50 -3.96 -13.83 -13.57
N ASP A 51 -3.80 -14.62 -12.51
CA ASP A 51 -3.39 -14.22 -11.16
C ASP A 51 -1.86 -14.14 -11.01
N GLY A 52 -1.08 -14.27 -12.08
CA GLY A 52 0.38 -14.24 -12.00
C GLY A 52 0.98 -12.96 -11.41
N LEU A 53 0.24 -11.85 -11.40
CA LEU A 53 0.63 -10.59 -10.73
C LEU A 53 0.53 -10.67 -9.19
N ASP A 54 -0.10 -11.70 -8.64
CA ASP A 54 -0.08 -11.98 -7.20
C ASP A 54 1.24 -12.62 -6.76
N ALA A 55 2.03 -13.18 -7.69
CA ALA A 55 3.36 -13.71 -7.41
C ALA A 55 4.43 -12.58 -7.46
N PRO A 56 5.18 -12.35 -6.36
CA PRO A 56 6.20 -11.30 -6.31
C PRO A 56 7.24 -11.39 -7.43
N ASP A 57 7.82 -12.57 -7.65
CA ASP A 57 8.87 -12.77 -8.66
C ASP A 57 8.38 -12.47 -10.09
N ALA A 58 7.12 -12.78 -10.39
CA ALA A 58 6.53 -12.52 -11.70
C ALA A 58 6.22 -11.03 -11.90
N LEU A 59 5.85 -10.33 -10.83
CA LEU A 59 5.68 -8.88 -10.84
C LEU A 59 7.02 -8.18 -11.06
N ASP A 60 8.07 -8.60 -10.35
CA ASP A 60 9.42 -8.03 -10.48
C ASP A 60 9.96 -8.22 -11.90
N ALA A 61 9.85 -9.44 -12.45
CA ALA A 61 10.26 -9.73 -13.83
C ALA A 61 9.49 -8.91 -14.89
N ALA A 62 8.19 -8.68 -14.68
CA ALA A 62 7.38 -7.85 -15.56
C ALA A 62 7.82 -6.37 -15.50
N VAL A 63 8.09 -5.85 -14.31
CA VAL A 63 8.57 -4.48 -14.10
C VAL A 63 9.95 -4.28 -14.74
N ASP A 64 10.88 -5.23 -14.58
CA ASP A 64 12.20 -5.19 -15.22
C ASP A 64 12.11 -5.19 -16.75
N SER A 65 11.25 -6.04 -17.30
CA SER A 65 10.99 -6.10 -18.75
C SER A 65 10.46 -4.77 -19.29
N LEU A 66 9.59 -4.09 -18.54
CA LEU A 66 9.03 -2.79 -18.93
C LEU A 66 10.06 -1.66 -18.86
N ARG A 67 10.93 -1.69 -17.86
CA ARG A 67 12.07 -0.76 -17.74
C ARG A 67 13.05 -0.93 -18.88
N ALA A 68 13.39 -2.18 -19.23
CA ALA A 68 14.27 -2.49 -20.36
C ALA A 68 13.71 -1.98 -21.71
N LYS A 69 12.39 -1.81 -21.81
CA LYS A 69 11.70 -1.21 -22.97
C LYS A 69 11.61 0.32 -22.92
N GLY A 70 12.19 0.95 -21.90
CA GLY A 70 12.22 2.41 -21.73
C GLY A 70 10.92 3.01 -21.21
N ILE A 71 10.02 2.21 -20.61
CA ILE A 71 8.79 2.72 -20.02
C ILE A 71 9.12 3.39 -18.68
N GLY A 72 8.69 4.65 -18.50
CA GLY A 72 8.93 5.39 -17.26
C GLY A 72 8.15 4.84 -16.07
N SER A 73 8.73 4.94 -14.87
CA SER A 73 8.21 4.38 -13.62
C SER A 73 6.73 4.69 -13.35
N GLY A 74 6.30 5.94 -13.53
CA GLY A 74 4.89 6.33 -13.35
C GLY A 74 3.94 5.59 -14.30
N LEU A 75 4.33 5.42 -15.57
CA LEU A 75 3.54 4.70 -16.57
C LEU A 75 3.49 3.19 -16.29
N ILE A 76 4.59 2.63 -15.74
CA ILE A 76 4.60 1.24 -15.28
C ILE A 76 3.60 1.06 -14.13
N ILE A 77 3.64 1.92 -13.12
CA ILE A 77 2.74 1.86 -11.96
C ILE A 77 1.27 1.93 -12.43
N ASP A 78 0.93 2.98 -13.19
CA ASP A 78 -0.44 3.20 -13.66
C ASP A 78 -0.94 2.06 -14.54
N GLY A 79 -0.07 1.56 -15.44
CA GLY A 79 -0.42 0.48 -16.36
C GLY A 79 -0.60 -0.87 -15.69
N VAL A 80 0.28 -1.22 -14.76
CA VAL A 80 0.22 -2.49 -14.02
C VAL A 80 -1.03 -2.52 -13.13
N ILE A 81 -1.34 -1.40 -12.44
CA ILE A 81 -2.55 -1.28 -11.62
C ILE A 81 -3.81 -1.39 -12.50
N ALA A 82 -3.86 -0.67 -13.62
CA ALA A 82 -5.00 -0.70 -14.53
C ALA A 82 -5.22 -2.10 -15.14
N ALA A 83 -4.14 -2.83 -15.43
CA ALA A 83 -4.20 -4.18 -15.96
C ALA A 83 -4.64 -5.23 -14.92
N TYR A 84 -4.26 -5.03 -13.65
CA TYR A 84 -4.63 -5.96 -12.57
C TYR A 84 -6.07 -5.79 -12.10
N CYS A 85 -6.59 -4.55 -12.07
CA CYS A 85 -7.91 -4.27 -11.50
C CYS A 85 -9.08 -5.13 -12.04
N PRO A 86 -9.19 -5.42 -13.35
CA PRO A 86 -10.24 -6.31 -13.88
C PRO A 86 -10.24 -7.72 -13.26
N SER A 87 -9.06 -8.24 -12.89
CA SER A 87 -8.95 -9.54 -12.20
C SER A 87 -9.55 -9.52 -10.79
N ILE A 88 -9.52 -8.36 -10.12
CA ILE A 88 -10.20 -8.15 -8.83
C ILE A 88 -11.69 -7.91 -9.05
N ALA A 89 -12.05 -7.10 -10.04
CA ALA A 89 -13.45 -6.75 -10.32
C ALA A 89 -14.33 -8.00 -10.50
N THR A 90 -13.78 -9.02 -11.16
CA THR A 90 -14.43 -10.29 -11.49
C THR A 90 -14.47 -11.31 -10.33
N GLN A 91 -13.80 -11.04 -9.20
CA GLN A 91 -13.84 -11.93 -8.02
C GLN A 91 -15.20 -11.80 -7.30
N ALA A 92 -16.13 -12.69 -7.64
CA ALA A 92 -17.49 -12.72 -7.09
C ALA A 92 -17.56 -12.99 -5.57
N GLY A 93 -16.49 -13.56 -4.99
CA GLY A 93 -16.42 -13.87 -3.55
C GLY A 93 -15.98 -12.71 -2.66
N LEU A 94 -15.66 -11.54 -3.23
CA LEU A 94 -15.19 -10.38 -2.47
C LEU A 94 -16.25 -9.27 -2.45
N SER A 95 -16.45 -8.65 -1.27
CA SER A 95 -17.16 -7.38 -1.17
C SER A 95 -16.39 -6.27 -1.87
N ASP A 96 -17.08 -5.20 -2.26
CA ASP A 96 -16.41 -4.05 -2.89
C ASP A 96 -15.34 -3.44 -1.97
N SER A 97 -15.57 -3.41 -0.66
CA SER A 97 -14.55 -3.00 0.31
C SER A 97 -13.31 -3.90 0.30
N ALA A 98 -13.49 -5.23 0.17
CA ALA A 98 -12.39 -6.18 0.10
C ALA A 98 -11.65 -6.07 -1.24
N LYS A 99 -12.36 -5.82 -2.34
CA LYS A 99 -11.76 -5.54 -3.66
C LYS A 99 -10.90 -4.27 -3.63
N THR A 100 -11.41 -3.19 -3.04
CA THR A 100 -10.67 -1.94 -2.86
C THR A 100 -9.42 -2.15 -2.01
N ALA A 101 -9.53 -2.85 -0.88
CA ALA A 101 -8.38 -3.15 -0.03
C ALA A 101 -7.33 -4.00 -0.76
N LYS A 102 -7.76 -4.98 -1.56
CA LYS A 102 -6.86 -5.83 -2.36
C LYS A 102 -6.14 -5.02 -3.44
N LEU A 103 -6.86 -4.15 -4.17
CA LEU A 103 -6.28 -3.28 -5.19
C LEU A 103 -5.30 -2.28 -4.58
N ALA A 104 -5.63 -1.66 -3.45
CA ALA A 104 -4.75 -0.74 -2.74
C ALA A 104 -3.46 -1.42 -2.27
N SER A 105 -3.57 -2.63 -1.72
CA SER A 105 -2.41 -3.44 -1.30
C SER A 105 -1.51 -3.78 -2.48
N PHE A 106 -2.10 -4.14 -3.63
CA PHE A 106 -1.37 -4.38 -4.86
C PHE A 106 -0.68 -3.11 -5.38
N ALA A 107 -1.37 -1.97 -5.43
CA ALA A 107 -0.81 -0.70 -5.87
C ALA A 107 0.41 -0.27 -5.02
N SER A 108 0.34 -0.46 -3.70
CA SER A 108 1.46 -0.20 -2.79
C SER A 108 2.66 -1.09 -3.11
N ARG A 109 2.44 -2.40 -3.32
CA ARG A 109 3.49 -3.33 -3.74
C ARG A 109 4.14 -2.93 -5.06
N VAL A 110 3.36 -2.66 -6.10
CA VAL A 110 3.87 -2.25 -7.42
C VAL A 110 4.70 -0.98 -7.30
N THR A 111 4.19 0.04 -6.61
CA THR A 111 4.91 1.29 -6.38
C THR A 111 6.27 1.04 -5.73
N ARG A 112 6.29 0.18 -4.71
CA ARG A 112 7.52 -0.19 -4.00
C ARG A 112 8.47 -0.98 -4.90
N THR A 113 8.01 -2.00 -5.63
CA THR A 113 8.81 -2.76 -6.58
C THR A 113 9.45 -1.82 -7.61
N VAL A 114 8.62 -0.99 -8.27
CA VAL A 114 9.08 -0.07 -9.30
C VAL A 114 10.12 0.91 -8.77
N TYR A 115 9.97 1.48 -7.57
CA TYR A 115 10.99 2.40 -7.05
C TYR A 115 12.19 1.69 -6.40
N SER A 116 12.02 0.48 -5.87
CA SER A 116 13.12 -0.31 -5.30
C SER A 116 14.09 -0.80 -6.38
N LEU A 117 13.59 -1.11 -7.57
CA LEU A 117 14.41 -1.51 -8.71
C LEU A 117 15.12 -0.30 -9.37
N ASP A 118 14.71 0.92 -9.05
CA ASP A 118 15.41 2.15 -9.50
C ASP A 118 16.77 2.32 -8.80
N SER A 119 16.92 1.76 -7.60
CA SER A 119 18.20 1.55 -6.96
C SER A 119 18.75 0.19 -7.36
N ALA A 120 19.41 0.11 -8.52
CA ALA A 120 20.01 -1.13 -9.05
C ALA A 120 21.02 -1.84 -8.11
N ASP A 121 21.39 -1.20 -6.99
CA ASP A 121 22.35 -1.71 -6.01
C ASP A 121 21.71 -2.27 -4.72
N ALA A 122 20.37 -2.28 -4.59
CA ALA A 122 19.72 -2.73 -3.34
C ALA A 122 18.33 -3.37 -3.53
N VAL A 123 18.15 -4.58 -3.00
CA VAL A 123 16.83 -5.17 -2.74
C VAL A 123 16.31 -4.66 -1.40
N ILE A 124 15.18 -3.95 -1.40
CA ILE A 124 14.56 -3.46 -0.16
C ILE A 124 13.63 -4.55 0.38
N LEU A 125 13.84 -5.00 1.62
CA LEU A 125 12.89 -5.83 2.38
C LEU A 125 12.12 -4.94 3.36
N ASP A 126 10.79 -5.01 3.33
CA ASP A 126 9.90 -4.25 4.23
C ASP A 126 9.28 -5.22 5.22
N VAL A 127 9.75 -5.15 6.45
CA VAL A 127 9.41 -6.05 7.53
C VAL A 127 8.85 -5.21 8.67
N ALA A 128 7.59 -5.42 8.99
CA ALA A 128 6.96 -4.73 10.11
C ALA A 128 7.57 -5.22 11.44
N PHE A 129 8.14 -4.28 12.20
CA PHE A 129 8.60 -4.53 13.56
C PHE A 129 7.65 -3.91 14.58
N PRO A 130 7.33 -4.60 15.70
CA PRO A 130 6.64 -3.98 16.82
C PRO A 130 7.44 -2.78 17.35
N PRO A 131 6.78 -1.70 17.85
CA PRO A 131 7.48 -0.51 18.33
C PRO A 131 8.53 -0.79 19.42
N ALA A 132 8.26 -1.75 20.31
CA ALA A 132 9.21 -2.17 21.33
C ALA A 132 10.50 -2.75 20.72
N LEU A 133 10.38 -3.53 19.65
CA LEU A 133 11.52 -4.12 18.97
C LEU A 133 12.33 -3.07 18.20
N LEU A 134 11.67 -2.05 17.64
CA LEU A 134 12.37 -0.93 17.02
C LEU A 134 13.22 -0.14 18.04
N ASN A 135 12.72 0.05 19.27
CA ASN A 135 13.50 0.66 20.34
C ASN A 135 14.74 -0.16 20.68
N ASP A 136 14.60 -1.49 20.76
CA ASP A 136 15.72 -2.39 21.01
C ASP A 136 16.77 -2.35 19.89
N ILE A 137 16.33 -2.32 18.63
CA ILE A 137 17.21 -2.15 17.46
C ILE A 137 17.98 -0.83 17.57
N ASN A 138 17.29 0.28 17.85
CA ASN A 138 17.91 1.59 17.98
C ASN A 138 18.94 1.63 19.12
N ALA A 139 18.62 1.03 20.27
CA ALA A 139 19.53 0.96 21.41
C ALA A 139 20.79 0.15 21.09
N LYS A 140 20.64 -1.01 20.43
CA LYS A 140 21.77 -1.86 20.03
C LYS A 140 22.64 -1.19 18.96
N ALA A 141 22.03 -0.52 17.98
CA ALA A 141 22.75 0.24 16.97
C ALA A 141 23.55 1.39 17.59
N ALA A 142 22.95 2.14 18.51
CA ALA A 142 23.62 3.21 19.25
C ALA A 142 24.80 2.69 20.07
N ALA A 143 24.64 1.56 20.78
CA ALA A 143 25.73 0.93 21.53
C ALA A 143 26.89 0.48 20.61
N ALA A 144 26.57 0.03 19.40
CA ALA A 144 27.54 -0.36 18.38
C ALA A 144 28.08 0.82 17.55
N LYS A 145 27.61 2.05 17.79
CA LYS A 145 27.98 3.27 17.04
C LYS A 145 27.76 3.16 15.53
N VAL A 146 26.71 2.47 15.12
CA VAL A 146 26.28 2.33 13.73
C VAL A 146 24.83 2.78 13.59
N THR A 147 24.35 2.95 12.35
CA THR A 147 22.92 3.23 12.12
C THR A 147 22.07 1.97 12.39
N PRO A 148 20.77 2.13 12.72
CA PRO A 148 19.84 1.01 12.86
C PRO A 148 19.87 0.05 11.65
N GLU A 149 19.93 0.58 10.44
CA GLU A 149 19.94 -0.20 9.20
C GLU A 149 21.25 -0.99 9.05
N ALA A 150 22.39 -0.37 9.37
CA ALA A 150 23.68 -1.05 9.35
C ALA A 150 23.75 -2.16 10.42
N TRP A 151 23.15 -1.92 11.59
CA TRP A 151 23.04 -2.91 12.64
C TRP A 151 22.16 -4.10 12.22
N VAL A 152 20.96 -3.83 11.67
CA VAL A 152 20.05 -4.89 11.17
C VAL A 152 20.71 -5.70 10.07
N ARG A 153 21.39 -5.04 9.11
CA ARG A 153 22.13 -5.75 8.05
C ARG A 153 23.17 -6.70 8.64
N GLY A 154 24.00 -6.22 9.57
CA GLY A 154 24.99 -7.06 10.24
C GLY A 154 24.39 -8.23 11.03
N ALA A 155 23.24 -8.02 11.67
CA ALA A 155 22.52 -9.07 12.38
C ALA A 155 21.98 -10.15 11.43
N VAL A 156 21.42 -9.76 10.28
CA VAL A 156 20.97 -10.69 9.24
C VAL A 156 22.18 -11.45 8.64
N ASP A 157 23.26 -10.73 8.30
CA ASP A 157 24.48 -11.34 7.76
C ASP A 157 25.14 -12.34 8.71
N ALA A 158 24.97 -12.18 10.01
CA ALA A 158 25.46 -13.10 11.04
C ALA A 158 24.55 -14.32 11.21
N ALA A 159 23.23 -14.16 11.01
CA ALA A 159 22.26 -15.25 11.11
C ALA A 159 22.25 -16.17 9.88
N LEU A 160 22.70 -15.68 8.72
CA LEU A 160 22.78 -16.44 7.47
C LEU A 160 24.12 -17.16 7.25
N LYS A 161 25.10 -16.97 8.14
CA LYS A 161 26.36 -17.73 8.17
C LYS A 161 26.22 -18.92 9.10
#